data_AF-A0A955PNJ2-F1
#
_entry.id   AF-A0A955PNJ2-F1
#
_cell.length_a   1.000
_cell.length_b   1.000
_cell.length_c   1.000
_cell.angle_alpha   90.00
_cell.angle_beta   90.00
_cell.angle_gamma   90.00
#
_symmetry.space_group_name_H-M   'P 1'
#
loop_
_entity.id
_entity.type
_entity.pdbx_description
1 polymer ?
#
loop_
_entity_poly.entity_id
_entity_poly.type
_entity_poly.pdbx_seq_one_letter_code
_entity_poly.pdbx_strand_id
1 'polypeptide(L)' 'VKKILVLCPAFVSDCLETLEEIGIRGKESFLGAGGEEYEMIPCMNTHPKWIETLVKWCQPPV' A
#
# COMPACT_ATOMS: atom_id res chain seq x y z
N VAL A 1 -11.38 -13.73 11.26
CA VAL A 1 -10.21 -13.57 10.36
C VAL A 1 -8.96 -13.56 11.23
N LYS A 2 -7.89 -14.27 10.84
CA LYS A 2 -6.67 -14.39 11.66
C LYS A 2 -5.43 -13.74 11.05
N LYS A 3 -5.38 -13.68 9.71
CA LYS A 3 -4.25 -13.13 8.97
C LYS A 3 -4.78 -12.19 7.90
N ILE A 4 -4.16 -11.01 7.74
CA ILE A 4 -4.52 -10.04 6.72
C ILE A 4 -3.31 -9.44 6.03
N LEU A 5 -3.49 -9.21 4.73
CA LEU A 5 -2.66 -8.35 3.90
C LEU A 5 -3.48 -7.11 3.57
N VAL A 6 -2.93 -5.93 3.79
CA VAL A 6 -3.61 -4.65 3.57
C VAL A 6 -2.91 -3.87 2.48
N LEU A 7 -3.68 -3.30 1.56
CA LEU A 7 -3.18 -2.38 0.53
C LEU A 7 -4.04 -1.11 0.47
N CYS A 8 -3.43 0.00 0.08
CA CYS A 8 -4.06 1.31 -0.06
C CYS A 8 -4.13 1.72 -1.54
N PRO A 9 -5.09 1.22 -2.33
CA PRO A 9 -5.10 1.38 -3.80
C PRO A 9 -5.32 2.83 -4.26
N ALA A 10 -5.83 3.70 -3.39
CA ALA A 10 -5.98 5.12 -3.68
C ALA A 10 -4.65 5.91 -3.57
N PHE A 11 -3.57 5.28 -3.08
CA PHE A 11 -2.27 5.89 -2.88
C PHE A 11 -1.22 5.22 -3.77
N VAL A 12 -0.54 6.01 -4.59
CA VAL A 12 0.55 5.53 -5.44
C VAL A 12 1.92 5.64 -4.76
N SER A 13 2.03 6.48 -3.73
CA SER A 13 3.23 6.72 -2.93
C SER A 13 2.89 6.60 -1.46
N ASP A 14 3.87 6.19 -0.65
CA ASP A 14 3.72 6.18 0.79
C ASP A 14 3.57 7.60 1.35
N CYS A 15 2.74 7.73 2.37
CA CYS A 15 2.40 8.96 3.06
C CYS A 15 2.07 8.68 4.54
N LEU A 16 1.60 9.69 5.28
CA LEU A 16 1.28 9.54 6.70
C LEU A 16 0.19 8.47 6.91
N GLU A 17 -0.84 8.50 6.08
CA GLU A 17 -1.97 7.58 6.14
C GLU A 17 -1.53 6.13 5.92
N THR A 18 -0.65 5.87 4.95
CA THR A 18 -0.22 4.49 4.63
C THR A 18 0.77 3.94 5.65
N LEU A 19 1.73 4.76 6.10
CA LEU A 19 2.80 4.32 6.99
C LEU A 19 2.37 4.29 8.46
N GLU A 20 1.73 5.35 8.94
CA GLU A 20 1.40 5.54 10.35
C GLU A 20 0.02 4.98 10.67
N GLU A 21 -1.01 5.52 10.01
CA GLU A 21 -2.39 5.23 10.38
C GLU A 21 -2.76 3.78 10.05
N ILE A 22 -2.46 3.32 8.84
CA ILE A 22 -2.75 1.96 8.42
C ILE A 22 -1.63 1.00 8.84
N GLY A 23 -0.37 1.31 8.51
CA GLY A 23 0.77 0.41 8.72
C GLY A 23 1.10 0.12 10.19
N ILE A 24 1.01 1.12 11.07
CA ILE A 24 1.35 0.99 12.49
C ILE A 24 0.07 0.86 13.34
N ARG A 25 -0.77 1.90 13.37
CA ARG A 25 -1.96 1.93 14.25
C ARG A 25 -3.01 0.91 13.84
N GLY A 26 -3.19 0.70 12.54
CA GLY A 26 -4.07 -0.35 12.01
C GLY A 26 -3.60 -1.75 12.40
N LYS A 27 -2.28 -2.00 12.34
CA LYS A 27 -1.66 -3.25 12.79
C LYS A 27 -1.86 -3.49 14.28
N GLU A 28 -1.56 -2.50 15.12
CA GLU A 28 -1.77 -2.57 16.57
C GLU A 28 -3.24 -2.89 16.90
N SER A 29 -4.17 -2.20 16.23
CA SER A 29 -5.61 -2.41 16.41
C SER A 29 -6.04 -3.83 16.04
N PHE A 30 -5.54 -4.37 14.92
CA PHE A 30 -5.87 -5.73 14.48
C PHE A 30 -5.32 -6.81 15.41
N LEU A 31 -4.06 -6.69 15.84
CA LEU A 31 -3.44 -7.64 16.76
C LEU A 31 -4.08 -7.56 18.15
N GLY A 32 -4.39 -6.35 18.63
CA GLY A 32 -5.12 -6.14 19.89
C GLY A 32 -6.54 -6.75 19.89
N ALA A 33 -7.16 -6.88 18.72
CA ALA A 33 -8.46 -7.54 18.55
C ALA A 33 -8.37 -9.09 18.41
N GLY A 34 -7.20 -9.69 18.60
CA GLY A 34 -7.00 -11.15 18.50
C GLY A 34 -6.66 -11.66 17.10
N GLY A 35 -6.28 -10.75 16.20
CA GLY A 35 -5.58 -11.07 14.95
C GLY A 35 -4.17 -11.61 15.22
N GLU A 36 -3.62 -12.38 14.29
CA GLU A 36 -2.35 -13.08 14.46
C GLU A 36 -1.27 -12.56 13.51
N GLU A 37 -1.60 -12.30 12.24
CA GLU A 37 -0.65 -11.77 11.26
C GLU A 37 -1.24 -10.58 10.50
N TYR A 38 -0.43 -9.53 10.39
CA TYR A 38 -0.75 -8.30 9.67
C TYR A 38 0.46 -7.91 8.83
N GLU A 39 0.22 -7.74 7.54
CA GLU A 39 1.23 -7.24 6.61
C GLU A 39 0.65 -6.11 5.76
N MET A 40 1.33 -4.96 5.78
CA MET A 40 1.02 -3.84 4.91
C MET A 40 1.79 -4.02 3.61
N ILE A 41 1.09 -4.02 2.48
CA ILE A 41 1.70 -4.00 1.15
C ILE A 41 2.14 -2.56 0.87
N PRO A 42 3.43 -2.30 0.57
CA PRO A 42 3.91 -0.96 0.29
C PRO A 42 3.27 -0.40 -0.98
N CYS A 43 3.17 0.93 -1.04
CA CYS A 43 2.69 1.59 -2.24
C CYS A 43 3.65 1.35 -3.42
N MET A 44 3.18 1.66 -4.64
CA MET A 44 3.99 1.46 -5.85
C MET A 44 5.28 2.29 -5.84
N ASN A 45 5.28 3.48 -5.24
CA ASN A 45 6.45 4.35 -5.10
C ASN A 45 7.21 4.47 -6.45
N THR A 46 8.46 4.03 -6.48
CA THR A 46 9.33 4.03 -7.67
C THR A 46 9.41 2.66 -8.36
N HIS A 47 8.44 1.78 -8.15
CA HIS A 47 8.44 0.45 -8.73
C HIS A 47 8.55 0.54 -10.27
N PRO A 48 9.51 -0.17 -10.91
CA PRO A 48 9.82 0.03 -12.34
C PRO A 48 8.61 -0.09 -13.26
N LYS A 49 7.74 -1.08 -13.03
CA LYS A 49 6.51 -1.27 -13.81
C LYS A 49 5.53 -0.09 -13.71
N TRP A 50 5.48 0.58 -12.55
CA TRP A 50 4.61 1.74 -12.37
C TRP A 50 5.14 2.94 -13.15
N ILE A 51 6.45 3.18 -13.07
CA ILE A 51 7.13 4.23 -13.86
C ILE A 51 6.95 3.97 -15.35
N GLU A 52 7.17 2.73 -15.82
CA GLU A 52 6.98 2.35 -17.23
C GLU A 52 5.53 2.61 -17.69
N THR A 53 4.56 2.28 -16.84
CA THR A 53 3.14 2.54 -17.12
C THR A 53 2.86 4.03 -17.28
N LEU A 54 3.37 4.87 -16.36
CA LEU A 54 3.22 6.32 -16.45
C LEU A 54 3.85 6.89 -17.72
N VAL A 55 5.07 6.45 -18.06
CA VAL A 55 5.75 6.87 -19.31
C VAL A 55 4.88 6.55 -20.52
N LYS A 56 4.32 5.33 -20.58
CA LYS A 56 3.43 4.91 -21.67
C LYS A 56 2.17 5.78 -21.76
N TRP A 57 1.60 6.19 -20.64
CA TRP A 57 0.40 7.04 -20.61
C TRP A 57 0.68 8.50 -20.99
N CYS A 58 1.88 9.00 -20.70
CA CYS A 58 2.29 10.35 -21.08
C CYS A 58 2.67 10.49 -22.55
N GLN A 59 2.94 9.38 -23.25
CA GLN A 59 3.26 9.40 -24.67
C GLN A 59 1.98 9.52 -25.52
N PRO A 60 1.99 10.34 -26.59
CA PRO A 60 0.87 10.39 -27.52
C PRO A 60 0.66 9.01 -28.17
N PRO A 61 -0.59 8.64 -28.49
CA PRO A 61 -0.84 7.43 -29.26
C PRO A 61 -0.11 7.52 -30.60
N VAL A 62 0.62 6.45 -30.93
CA VAL A 62 1.27 6.27 -32.23
C VAL A 62 0.22 5.97 -33.30
#